data_AF-A0A8J8B585-F1
#
_entry.id   AF-A0A8J8B585-F1
#
_cell.length_a   1.000
_cell.length_b   1.000
_cell.length_c   1.000
_cell.angle_alpha   90.00
_cell.angle_beta   90.00
_cell.angle_gamma   90.00
#
_symmetry.space_group_name_H-M   'P 1'
#
loop_
_entity.id
_entity.type
_entity.pdbx_description
1 polymer ?
#
loop_
_entity_poly.entity_id
_entity_poly.type
_entity_poly.pdbx_seq_one_letter_code
_entity_poly.pdbx_strand_id
1 'polypeptide(L)'
;MIADAISAPASGITAGSGSLQTQGGTASDAWDAALQAAIDQTALDIGTAAETAAALFLCSVLASAPDRAGVVTERLLGGSADLVGADLADTARGGILPDRFLPLDGNEFAYSGFGNDTVDDGKGHDALLGGRGRDLLLGGQGNDLLDGDDTLHGGNGNDRMRGSNGKNILFGRQGNDTMEGGAGNDTLAGGWGADVFVLGTGTDQVTDFGLAADRIAVSGLGVSAVSNLALHQMNWGTLLMHDIDGNGSTDRLKLLGIAAIDLDETHFLF
;
A
#
# COMPACT_ATOMS: atom_id res chain seq x y z
N MET A 1 -2.15 42.11 -10.67
CA MET A 1 -1.07 41.11 -10.52
C MET A 1 -1.43 40.33 -9.25
N ILE A 2 -1.95 39.12 -9.26
CA ILE A 2 -1.82 37.99 -10.19
C ILE A 2 -3.18 37.27 -10.14
N ALA A 3 -3.89 37.29 -11.26
CA ALA A 3 -4.95 36.35 -11.60
C ALA A 3 -4.45 35.68 -12.90
N ASP A 4 -4.81 34.42 -13.11
CA ASP A 4 -4.39 33.53 -14.21
C ASP A 4 -3.03 32.83 -14.04
N ALA A 5 -3.07 31.60 -13.54
CA ALA A 5 -2.29 30.45 -14.02
C ALA A 5 -2.55 29.21 -13.14
N ILE A 6 -3.71 28.58 -13.27
CA ILE A 6 -3.83 27.13 -13.03
C ILE A 6 -4.45 26.58 -14.31
N SER A 7 -3.59 26.34 -15.30
CA SER A 7 -3.95 25.52 -16.45
C SER A 7 -4.23 24.11 -15.97
N ALA A 8 -5.39 23.59 -16.37
CA ALA A 8 -5.83 22.22 -16.12
C ALA A 8 -4.71 21.18 -16.35
N PRO A 9 -4.59 20.14 -15.50
CA PRO A 9 -3.85 18.96 -15.89
C PRO A 9 -4.56 18.28 -17.07
N ALA A 10 -3.73 17.63 -17.90
CA ALA A 10 -4.00 17.23 -19.26
C ALA A 10 -5.35 16.50 -19.46
N SER A 11 -6.03 16.90 -20.52
CA SER A 11 -7.15 16.21 -21.16
C SER A 11 -6.83 14.74 -21.41
N GLY A 12 -7.50 13.83 -20.69
CA GLY A 12 -7.39 12.40 -20.91
C GLY A 12 -8.51 11.56 -20.30
N ILE A 13 -9.08 11.95 -19.15
CA ILE A 13 -10.11 11.15 -18.49
C ILE A 13 -11.47 11.82 -18.66
N THR A 14 -12.18 11.41 -19.70
CA THR A 14 -13.63 11.62 -19.77
C THR A 14 -14.25 10.42 -19.09
N ALA A 15 -14.82 10.60 -17.90
CA ALA A 15 -15.61 9.56 -17.25
C ALA A 15 -16.87 9.30 -18.11
N GLY A 16 -16.78 8.34 -19.02
CA GLY A 16 -17.95 7.79 -19.66
C GLY A 16 -18.78 7.06 -18.60
N SER A 17 -20.06 7.38 -18.52
CA SER A 17 -21.07 6.79 -17.64
C SER A 17 -21.37 5.31 -17.95
N GLY A 18 -20.36 4.54 -18.33
CA GLY A 18 -20.47 3.12 -18.62
C GLY A 18 -20.30 2.33 -17.33
N SER A 19 -21.38 1.67 -16.90
CA SER A 19 -21.34 0.62 -15.89
C SER A 19 -20.14 -0.31 -16.13
N LEU A 20 -19.21 -0.39 -15.17
CA LEU A 20 -18.20 -1.44 -15.15
C LEU A 20 -18.92 -2.79 -15.06
N GLN A 21 -19.02 -3.51 -16.18
CA GLN A 21 -19.49 -4.89 -16.20
C GLN A 21 -18.27 -5.79 -16.05
N THR A 22 -18.24 -6.58 -14.98
CA THR A 22 -17.22 -7.60 -14.78
C THR A 22 -17.50 -8.80 -15.68
N GLN A 23 -16.57 -9.12 -16.59
CA GLN A 23 -16.52 -10.48 -17.14
C GLN A 23 -15.90 -11.39 -16.08
N GLY A 24 -16.73 -11.88 -15.15
CA GLY A 24 -16.42 -13.06 -14.33
C GLY A 24 -15.84 -12.84 -12.93
N GLY A 25 -15.59 -11.61 -12.49
CA GLY A 25 -15.22 -11.28 -11.09
C GLY A 25 -16.39 -10.66 -10.32
N THR A 26 -16.37 -10.71 -8.98
CA THR A 26 -17.35 -9.97 -8.17
C THR A 26 -17.14 -8.47 -8.31
N ALA A 27 -18.13 -7.66 -7.95
CA ALA A 27 -18.01 -6.20 -8.00
C ALA A 27 -16.84 -5.69 -7.12
N SER A 28 -16.45 -6.42 -6.07
CA SER A 28 -15.26 -6.16 -5.24
C SER A 28 -13.97 -6.19 -6.07
N ASP A 29 -13.73 -7.26 -6.84
CA ASP A 29 -12.47 -7.48 -7.54
C ASP A 29 -12.19 -6.41 -8.60
N ALA A 30 -13.26 -5.83 -9.17
CA ALA A 30 -13.16 -4.74 -10.13
C ALA A 30 -12.99 -3.37 -9.48
N TRP A 31 -13.48 -3.21 -8.24
CA TRP A 31 -13.22 -2.04 -7.41
C TRP A 31 -11.79 -2.04 -6.89
N ASP A 32 -11.29 -3.17 -6.39
CA ASP A 32 -9.90 -3.34 -5.94
C ASP A 32 -8.93 -3.04 -7.08
N ALA A 33 -9.22 -3.54 -8.29
CA ALA A 33 -8.41 -3.25 -9.47
C ALA A 33 -8.47 -1.78 -9.92
N ALA A 34 -9.62 -1.11 -9.79
CA ALA A 34 -9.79 0.29 -10.17
C ALA A 34 -9.18 1.25 -9.15
N LEU A 35 -9.30 0.93 -7.86
CA LEU A 35 -8.70 1.64 -6.74
C LEU A 35 -7.16 1.49 -6.79
N GLN A 36 -6.66 0.28 -7.00
CA GLN A 36 -5.24 0.02 -7.18
C GLN A 36 -4.69 0.76 -8.41
N ALA A 37 -5.41 0.73 -9.55
CA ALA A 37 -4.98 1.48 -10.73
C ALA A 37 -4.94 3.00 -10.50
N ALA A 38 -5.85 3.51 -9.66
CA ALA A 38 -5.85 4.92 -9.29
C ALA A 38 -4.71 5.26 -8.31
N ILE A 39 -4.44 4.38 -7.35
CA ILE A 39 -3.31 4.50 -6.42
C ILE A 39 -1.97 4.39 -7.15
N ASP A 40 -1.80 3.43 -8.05
CA ASP A 40 -0.60 3.25 -8.89
C ASP A 40 -0.36 4.46 -9.80
N GLN A 41 -1.43 5.09 -10.33
CA GLN A 41 -1.32 6.33 -11.09
C GLN A 41 -0.96 7.53 -10.23
N THR A 42 -1.40 7.60 -8.98
CA THR A 42 -0.99 8.65 -8.04
C THR A 42 0.38 8.42 -7.45
N ALA A 43 0.80 7.16 -7.27
CA ALA A 43 2.11 6.73 -6.76
C ALA A 43 3.28 7.18 -7.65
N LEU A 44 3.02 7.38 -8.95
CA LEU A 44 4.01 7.92 -9.88
C LEU A 44 4.35 9.41 -9.61
N ASP A 45 3.53 10.13 -8.84
CA ASP A 45 3.58 11.60 -8.68
C ASP A 45 3.67 12.08 -7.20
N ILE A 46 3.84 11.18 -6.21
CA ILE A 46 3.84 11.55 -4.78
C ILE A 46 5.21 12.09 -4.32
N GLY A 47 5.46 13.36 -4.62
CA GLY A 47 6.65 14.05 -4.10
C GLY A 47 6.55 15.58 -3.97
N THR A 48 5.43 16.20 -4.34
CA THR A 48 5.23 17.66 -4.24
C THR A 48 3.76 18.03 -4.00
N ALA A 49 3.48 19.32 -3.76
CA ALA A 49 2.17 19.92 -3.43
C ALA A 49 0.94 19.56 -4.33
N ALA A 50 1.11 18.74 -5.37
CA ALA A 50 0.04 18.00 -6.05
C ALA A 50 -0.59 16.89 -5.16
N GLU A 51 0.09 16.50 -4.06
CA GLU A 51 -0.31 15.57 -3.00
C GLU A 51 -1.78 15.70 -2.57
N THR A 52 -2.22 16.92 -2.24
CA THR A 52 -3.57 17.17 -1.72
C THR A 52 -4.63 17.11 -2.82
N ALA A 53 -4.28 17.39 -4.07
CA ALA A 53 -5.22 17.47 -5.20
C ALA A 53 -5.56 16.11 -5.81
N ALA A 54 -4.56 15.21 -5.88
CA ALA A 54 -4.75 13.84 -6.36
C ALA A 54 -5.54 12.99 -5.34
N ALA A 55 -5.22 13.10 -4.05
CA ALA A 55 -6.02 12.53 -2.97
C ALA A 55 -7.42 13.18 -2.88
N LEU A 56 -7.53 14.51 -3.12
CA LEU A 56 -8.85 15.16 -3.25
C LEU A 56 -9.67 14.60 -4.39
N PHE A 57 -9.04 14.38 -5.55
CA PHE A 57 -9.68 13.84 -6.74
C PHE A 57 -10.13 12.41 -6.48
N LEU A 58 -9.24 11.56 -5.92
CA LEU A 58 -9.54 10.17 -5.59
C LEU A 58 -10.70 10.04 -4.61
N CYS A 59 -10.69 10.79 -3.49
CA CYS A 59 -11.85 10.81 -2.60
C CYS A 59 -13.12 11.35 -3.26
N SER A 60 -13.03 12.36 -4.15
CA SER A 60 -14.23 12.89 -4.81
C SER A 60 -14.82 11.92 -5.84
N VAL A 61 -13.97 11.11 -6.48
CA VAL A 61 -14.37 10.03 -7.39
C VAL A 61 -14.99 8.88 -6.58
N LEU A 62 -14.36 8.48 -5.47
CA LEU A 62 -14.84 7.41 -4.59
C LEU A 62 -16.16 7.76 -3.88
N ALA A 63 -16.29 8.99 -3.38
CA ALA A 63 -17.55 9.49 -2.78
C ALA A 63 -18.72 9.63 -3.77
N SER A 64 -18.49 9.43 -5.08
CA SER A 64 -19.51 9.48 -6.12
C SER A 64 -20.01 8.11 -6.58
N ALA A 65 -19.49 7.02 -6.00
CA ALA A 65 -19.96 5.66 -6.28
C ALA A 65 -21.41 5.45 -5.79
N PRO A 66 -22.24 4.64 -6.49
CA PRO A 66 -23.70 4.63 -6.27
C PRO A 66 -24.18 4.00 -4.95
N ASP A 67 -23.29 3.43 -4.13
CA ASP A 67 -23.65 2.83 -2.85
C ASP A 67 -23.12 3.66 -1.66
N ARG A 68 -24.02 4.50 -1.12
CA ARG A 68 -24.18 4.92 0.31
C ARG A 68 -23.07 5.83 0.90
N ALA A 69 -23.35 7.07 1.27
CA ALA A 69 -24.07 7.59 2.46
C ALA A 69 -23.22 7.67 3.75
N GLY A 70 -22.26 8.62 3.79
CA GLY A 70 -21.50 8.93 5.01
C GLY A 70 -20.18 9.70 4.75
N VAL A 71 -20.23 10.93 4.26
CA VAL A 71 -18.99 11.74 4.17
C VAL A 71 -18.74 12.39 5.54
N VAL A 72 -17.89 11.78 6.36
CA VAL A 72 -17.34 12.42 7.57
C VAL A 72 -16.13 13.29 7.17
N THR A 73 -16.39 14.38 6.46
CA THR A 73 -15.37 15.41 6.25
C THR A 73 -15.30 16.31 7.48
N GLU A 74 -14.41 16.03 8.43
CA GLU A 74 -13.97 17.08 9.35
C GLU A 74 -13.00 18.00 8.62
N ARG A 75 -13.48 19.20 8.28
CA ARG A 75 -12.61 20.34 7.92
C ARG A 75 -12.05 20.94 9.22
N LEU A 76 -11.21 20.22 9.94
CA LEU A 76 -10.56 20.74 11.15
C LEU A 76 -9.13 21.19 10.84
N LEU A 77 -9.04 22.49 10.58
CA LEU A 77 -7.80 23.25 10.61
C LEU A 77 -7.21 23.21 12.04
N GLY A 78 -6.49 22.16 12.39
CA GLY A 78 -5.44 22.19 13.41
C GLY A 78 -5.77 21.76 14.84
N GLY A 79 -6.62 20.75 15.05
CA GLY A 79 -6.72 20.05 16.34
C GLY A 79 -6.54 18.55 16.15
N SER A 80 -5.87 17.85 17.07
CA SER A 80 -5.84 16.39 17.12
C SER A 80 -7.26 15.89 17.40
N ALA A 81 -7.88 15.17 16.46
CA ALA A 81 -9.25 14.67 16.62
C ALA A 81 -9.26 13.13 16.63
N ASP A 82 -9.99 12.57 17.61
CA ASP A 82 -10.44 11.18 17.54
C ASP A 82 -11.63 11.16 16.56
N LEU A 83 -11.42 10.64 15.34
CA LEU A 83 -12.48 10.47 14.34
C LEU A 83 -13.15 9.09 14.56
N VAL A 84 -14.46 9.10 14.79
CA VAL A 84 -15.30 7.91 14.92
C VAL A 84 -16.25 7.89 13.74
N GLY A 85 -16.14 6.90 12.87
CA GLY A 85 -17.10 6.66 11.79
C GLY A 85 -18.27 5.79 12.25
N ALA A 86 -19.22 5.58 11.35
CA ALA A 86 -20.43 4.80 11.55
C ALA A 86 -20.31 3.42 10.90
N ASP A 87 -21.30 2.53 11.13
CA ASP A 87 -21.34 1.16 10.61
C ASP A 87 -21.56 1.04 9.07
N LEU A 88 -21.14 2.05 8.29
CA LEU A 88 -21.29 2.14 6.83
C LEU A 88 -19.99 2.66 6.19
N ALA A 89 -19.82 2.35 4.90
CA ALA A 89 -18.75 2.89 4.05
C ALA A 89 -18.58 4.42 4.23
N ASP A 90 -17.51 4.80 4.90
CA ASP A 90 -17.21 6.18 5.27
C ASP A 90 -15.93 6.69 4.58
N THR A 91 -15.82 8.02 4.43
CA THR A 91 -14.57 8.69 4.06
C THR A 91 -14.07 9.51 5.24
N ALA A 92 -12.92 9.15 5.80
CA ALA A 92 -12.27 9.85 6.91
C ALA A 92 -11.02 10.62 6.46
N ARG A 93 -10.80 11.82 7.02
CA ARG A 93 -9.67 12.69 6.67
C ARG A 93 -9.09 13.41 7.88
N GLY A 94 -7.78 13.28 8.05
CA GLY A 94 -7.01 13.96 9.09
C GLY A 94 -6.39 15.26 8.59
N GLY A 95 -5.74 15.96 9.52
CA GLY A 95 -5.24 17.30 9.38
C GLY A 95 -3.72 17.36 9.22
N ILE A 96 -3.10 18.25 9.99
CA ILE A 96 -1.63 18.46 10.03
C ILE A 96 -1.01 18.05 11.37
N LEU A 97 -1.81 17.49 12.25
CA LEU A 97 -1.46 17.10 13.60
C LEU A 97 -1.73 15.61 13.76
N PRO A 98 -1.12 14.95 14.76
CA PRO A 98 -1.46 13.58 15.09
C PRO A 98 -2.96 13.39 15.28
N ASP A 99 -3.53 12.50 14.47
CA ASP A 99 -4.93 12.13 14.49
C ASP A 99 -5.09 10.65 14.84
N ARG A 100 -6.28 10.29 15.35
CA ARG A 100 -6.62 8.90 15.66
C ARG A 100 -7.97 8.55 15.06
N PHE A 101 -7.99 7.59 14.17
CA PHE A 101 -9.20 7.06 13.58
C PHE A 101 -9.51 5.77 14.33
N LEU A 102 -10.74 5.67 14.82
CA LEU A 102 -11.22 4.54 15.60
C LEU A 102 -11.88 3.50 14.68
N PRO A 103 -11.94 2.21 15.11
CA PRO A 103 -12.49 1.12 14.32
C PRO A 103 -13.80 1.48 13.65
N LEU A 104 -13.80 1.30 12.34
CA LEU A 104 -14.95 1.48 11.48
C LEU A 104 -15.53 0.08 11.15
N ASP A 105 -16.76 0.05 10.68
CA ASP A 105 -17.39 -1.18 10.17
C ASP A 105 -17.92 -0.80 8.78
N GLY A 106 -17.51 -1.48 7.72
CA GLY A 106 -17.92 -1.14 6.36
C GLY A 106 -16.75 -1.28 5.38
N ASN A 107 -16.82 -0.60 4.24
CA ASN A 107 -15.67 -0.52 3.33
C ASN A 107 -15.26 0.94 3.28
N GLU A 108 -14.16 1.27 3.90
CA GLU A 108 -13.78 2.63 4.23
C GLU A 108 -12.68 3.18 3.32
N PHE A 109 -12.61 4.50 3.24
CA PHE A 109 -11.44 5.22 2.75
C PHE A 109 -10.96 6.19 3.82
N ALA A 110 -9.75 5.99 4.32
CA ALA A 110 -9.12 6.87 5.30
C ALA A 110 -7.84 7.50 4.74
N TYR A 111 -7.71 8.81 4.89
CA TYR A 111 -6.46 9.54 4.65
C TYR A 111 -6.09 10.36 5.88
N SER A 112 -5.06 9.97 6.62
CA SER A 112 -4.73 10.63 7.89
C SER A 112 -3.96 11.95 7.72
N GLY A 113 -3.24 12.13 6.62
CA GLY A 113 -2.77 13.45 6.21
C GLY A 113 -1.33 13.73 6.60
N PHE A 114 -1.08 14.76 7.40
CA PHE A 114 0.25 14.95 8.00
C PHE A 114 0.14 14.75 9.51
N GLY A 115 1.12 14.09 10.10
CA GLY A 115 1.05 13.84 11.53
C GLY A 115 1.91 12.66 11.93
N ASN A 116 1.62 12.11 13.09
CA ASN A 116 1.99 10.73 13.40
C ASN A 116 0.67 10.12 13.85
N ASP A 117 -0.01 9.52 12.91
CA ASP A 117 -1.41 9.20 13.03
C ASP A 117 -1.59 7.73 13.43
N THR A 118 -2.79 7.39 13.90
CA THR A 118 -3.16 5.99 14.13
C THR A 118 -4.51 5.75 13.49
N VAL A 119 -4.55 4.84 12.53
CA VAL A 119 -5.76 4.46 11.82
C VAL A 119 -6.05 3.00 12.12
N ASP A 120 -7.28 2.74 12.57
CA ASP A 120 -7.82 1.40 12.82
C ASP A 120 -9.19 1.37 12.15
N ASP A 121 -9.32 0.67 11.03
CA ASP A 121 -10.56 0.66 10.22
C ASP A 121 -11.42 -0.58 10.47
N GLY A 122 -10.98 -1.51 11.33
CA GLY A 122 -11.87 -2.49 11.94
C GLY A 122 -12.30 -3.63 11.00
N LYS A 123 -13.47 -3.52 10.37
CA LYS A 123 -13.97 -4.56 9.45
C LYS A 123 -14.40 -3.98 8.11
N GLY A 124 -13.85 -4.55 7.06
CA GLY A 124 -14.36 -4.74 5.71
C GLY A 124 -13.22 -4.54 4.72
N HIS A 125 -13.50 -4.03 3.53
CA HIS A 125 -12.45 -3.87 2.51
C HIS A 125 -12.03 -2.41 2.43
N ASP A 126 -10.94 -2.08 3.11
CA ASP A 126 -10.62 -0.69 3.44
C ASP A 126 -9.42 -0.16 2.66
N ALA A 127 -9.37 1.16 2.49
CA ALA A 127 -8.31 1.87 1.79
C ALA A 127 -7.69 2.93 2.71
N LEU A 128 -6.51 2.60 3.23
CA LEU A 128 -5.78 3.36 4.24
C LEU A 128 -4.57 4.07 3.66
N LEU A 129 -4.56 5.40 3.74
CA LEU A 129 -3.44 6.23 3.32
C LEU A 129 -2.91 7.05 4.52
N GLY A 130 -1.70 6.74 5.00
CA GLY A 130 -1.07 7.44 6.12
C GLY A 130 -0.69 8.88 5.77
N GLY A 131 -0.20 9.07 4.54
CA GLY A 131 0.30 10.36 4.10
C GLY A 131 1.70 10.63 4.64
N ARG A 132 1.93 11.81 5.24
CA ARG A 132 3.25 12.17 5.74
C ARG A 132 3.29 12.00 7.25
N GLY A 133 4.16 11.13 7.72
CA GLY A 133 4.25 10.94 9.14
C GLY A 133 5.10 9.76 9.53
N ARG A 134 4.94 9.38 10.80
CA ARG A 134 5.13 8.00 11.23
C ARG A 134 3.82 7.55 11.83
N ASP A 135 3.03 6.95 10.98
CA ASP A 135 1.68 6.54 11.20
C ASP A 135 1.65 5.04 11.57
N LEU A 136 0.53 4.63 12.14
CA LEU A 136 0.19 3.24 12.39
C LEU A 136 -1.11 2.96 11.66
N LEU A 137 -1.05 2.14 10.61
CA LEU A 137 -2.23 1.76 9.81
C LEU A 137 -2.60 0.32 10.14
N LEU A 138 -3.84 0.10 10.56
CA LEU A 138 -4.42 -1.21 10.90
C LEU A 138 -5.65 -1.44 10.00
N GLY A 139 -5.53 -2.34 9.02
CA GLY A 139 -6.63 -2.70 8.10
C GLY A 139 -7.75 -3.45 8.82
N GLY A 140 -7.40 -4.52 9.53
CA GLY A 140 -8.33 -5.20 10.41
C GLY A 140 -8.87 -6.49 9.79
N GLN A 141 -10.15 -6.55 9.43
CA GLN A 141 -10.75 -7.72 8.78
C GLN A 141 -11.21 -7.37 7.38
N GLY A 142 -10.75 -8.11 6.39
CA GLY A 142 -11.14 -8.02 4.99
C GLY A 142 -9.89 -7.87 4.15
N ASN A 143 -10.07 -7.50 2.89
CA ASN A 143 -8.94 -7.34 1.97
C ASN A 143 -8.68 -5.85 1.88
N ASP A 144 -7.59 -5.41 2.48
CA ASP A 144 -7.31 -4.00 2.70
C ASP A 144 -6.16 -3.51 1.81
N LEU A 145 -6.16 -2.21 1.54
CA LEU A 145 -5.10 -1.52 0.83
C LEU A 145 -4.48 -0.45 1.73
N LEU A 146 -3.21 -0.63 2.09
CA LEU A 146 -2.48 0.25 3.00
C LEU A 146 -1.28 0.89 2.29
N ASP A 147 -1.12 2.20 2.39
CA ASP A 147 0.00 2.96 1.82
C ASP A 147 0.53 4.03 2.80
N GLY A 148 1.83 4.03 3.10
CA GLY A 148 2.47 5.03 3.97
C GLY A 148 3.93 4.76 4.40
N ASP A 149 4.60 5.77 4.98
CA ASP A 149 6.00 5.75 5.47
C ASP A 149 6.13 5.13 6.88
N ASP A 150 5.50 3.97 7.10
CA ASP A 150 4.85 3.69 8.38
C ASP A 150 4.98 2.25 8.91
N THR A 151 4.25 1.98 10.00
CA THR A 151 3.94 0.62 10.44
C THR A 151 2.58 0.20 9.92
N LEU A 152 2.53 -0.78 9.04
CA LEU A 152 1.33 -1.25 8.34
C LEU A 152 0.99 -2.66 8.81
N HIS A 153 -0.23 -2.86 9.26
CA HIS A 153 -0.78 -4.16 9.62
C HIS A 153 -1.98 -4.43 8.74
N GLY A 154 -1.88 -5.42 7.83
CA GLY A 154 -3.00 -5.85 6.99
C GLY A 154 -4.14 -6.39 7.84
N GLY A 155 -3.93 -7.54 8.48
CA GLY A 155 -4.92 -8.10 9.40
C GLY A 155 -5.40 -9.47 8.95
N ASN A 156 -6.71 -9.63 8.78
CA ASN A 156 -7.30 -10.86 8.28
C ASN A 156 -7.85 -10.63 6.88
N GLY A 157 -7.27 -11.25 5.86
CA GLY A 157 -7.74 -11.22 4.48
C GLY A 157 -6.55 -11.06 3.56
N ASN A 158 -6.80 -10.86 2.27
CA ASN A 158 -5.71 -10.75 1.30
C ASN A 158 -5.37 -9.28 1.12
N ASP A 159 -4.37 -8.81 1.86
CA ASP A 159 -4.06 -7.40 1.96
C ASP A 159 -2.99 -6.99 0.96
N ARG A 160 -3.02 -5.71 0.60
CA ARG A 160 -2.03 -5.09 -0.28
C ARG A 160 -1.41 -3.92 0.45
N MET A 161 -0.14 -4.04 0.78
CA MET A 161 0.58 -3.07 1.60
C MET A 161 1.76 -2.50 0.85
N ARG A 162 1.89 -1.18 0.91
CA ARG A 162 3.02 -0.44 0.37
C ARG A 162 3.61 0.47 1.43
N GLY A 163 4.84 0.20 1.81
CA GLY A 163 5.70 1.21 2.40
C GLY A 163 6.12 2.20 1.30
N SER A 164 6.11 3.50 1.61
CA SER A 164 6.57 4.52 0.67
C SER A 164 8.08 4.76 0.78
N ASN A 165 8.55 5.87 1.33
CA ASN A 165 9.96 6.10 1.66
C ASN A 165 10.27 5.72 3.12
N GLY A 166 11.56 5.60 3.44
CA GLY A 166 12.03 5.55 4.82
C GLY A 166 12.30 4.15 5.33
N LYS A 167 11.79 3.80 6.51
CA LYS A 167 11.99 2.50 7.12
C LYS A 167 10.65 2.01 7.61
N ASN A 168 10.07 1.11 6.84
CA ASN A 168 8.71 0.65 7.01
C ASN A 168 8.71 -0.71 7.70
N ILE A 169 7.63 -0.98 8.43
CA ILE A 169 7.38 -2.28 9.05
C ILE A 169 6.02 -2.76 8.59
N LEU A 170 5.99 -3.81 7.76
CA LEU A 170 4.77 -4.37 7.19
C LEU A 170 4.51 -5.76 7.79
N PHE A 171 3.30 -5.97 8.29
CA PHE A 171 2.82 -7.24 8.81
C PHE A 171 1.53 -7.63 8.09
N GLY A 172 1.58 -8.66 7.23
CA GLY A 172 0.41 -9.20 6.54
C GLY A 172 -0.59 -9.87 7.48
N ARG A 173 -0.07 -10.78 8.30
CA ARG A 173 -0.76 -11.55 9.34
C ARG A 173 -1.52 -12.76 8.80
N GLN A 174 -2.77 -12.64 8.37
CA GLN A 174 -3.57 -13.79 7.92
C GLN A 174 -4.13 -13.51 6.54
N GLY A 175 -3.89 -14.43 5.61
CA GLY A 175 -4.37 -14.34 4.23
C GLY A 175 -3.20 -14.25 3.27
N ASN A 176 -3.48 -14.09 1.98
CA ASN A 176 -2.45 -14.05 0.96
C ASN A 176 -2.12 -12.60 0.63
N ASP A 177 -1.05 -12.10 1.23
CA ASP A 177 -0.75 -10.67 1.22
C ASP A 177 0.24 -10.31 0.11
N THR A 178 0.16 -9.09 -0.41
CA THR A 178 1.20 -8.50 -1.26
C THR A 178 1.84 -7.31 -0.56
N MET A 179 3.15 -7.37 -0.37
CA MET A 179 3.91 -6.35 0.37
C MET A 179 5.03 -5.75 -0.48
N GLU A 180 5.05 -4.43 -0.60
CA GLU A 180 6.16 -3.65 -1.17
C GLU A 180 6.72 -2.74 -0.07
N GLY A 181 7.99 -2.87 0.30
CA GLY A 181 8.61 -2.01 1.32
C GLY A 181 8.79 -0.56 0.86
N GLY A 182 8.95 -0.36 -0.44
CA GLY A 182 9.19 0.93 -1.06
C GLY A 182 10.68 1.29 -1.11
N ALA A 183 11.01 2.52 -0.75
CA ALA A 183 12.39 2.97 -0.70
C ALA A 183 12.92 3.00 0.73
N GLY A 184 14.06 2.35 0.95
CA GLY A 184 14.82 2.44 2.19
C GLY A 184 15.11 1.06 2.77
N ASN A 185 15.03 0.91 4.09
CA ASN A 185 15.40 -0.35 4.73
C ASN A 185 14.23 -0.90 5.51
N ASP A 186 13.47 -1.77 4.87
CA ASP A 186 12.16 -2.18 5.36
C ASP A 186 12.19 -3.56 6.03
N THR A 187 11.22 -3.80 6.90
CA THR A 187 11.00 -5.08 7.58
C THR A 187 9.64 -5.62 7.23
N LEU A 188 9.62 -6.76 6.56
CA LEU A 188 8.41 -7.39 6.05
C LEU A 188 8.18 -8.74 6.77
N ALA A 189 6.93 -9.01 7.12
CA ALA A 189 6.50 -10.28 7.66
C ALA A 189 5.14 -10.64 7.05
N GLY A 190 5.08 -11.76 6.33
CA GLY A 190 3.84 -12.21 5.66
C GLY A 190 2.86 -12.80 6.64
N GLY A 191 3.34 -13.64 7.55
CA GLY A 191 2.50 -14.37 8.48
C GLY A 191 1.96 -15.65 7.85
N TRP A 192 0.64 -15.80 7.87
CA TRP A 192 -0.06 -17.01 7.43
C TRP A 192 -0.67 -16.80 6.06
N GLY A 193 -0.23 -17.57 5.09
CA GLY A 193 -0.83 -17.58 3.76
C GLY A 193 0.21 -17.88 2.72
N ALA A 194 -0.10 -17.53 1.47
CA ALA A 194 0.86 -17.50 0.38
C ALA A 194 1.12 -16.04 0.03
N ASP A 195 2.21 -15.50 0.57
CA ASP A 195 2.49 -14.07 0.51
C ASP A 195 3.44 -13.73 -0.64
N VAL A 196 3.32 -12.50 -1.15
CA VAL A 196 4.16 -11.97 -2.24
C VAL A 196 4.93 -10.76 -1.74
N PHE A 197 6.26 -10.88 -1.73
CA PHE A 197 7.17 -9.80 -1.38
C PHE A 197 7.71 -9.15 -2.66
N VAL A 198 7.40 -7.88 -2.86
CA VAL A 198 7.90 -7.06 -3.97
C VAL A 198 9.17 -6.35 -3.51
N LEU A 199 10.25 -6.45 -4.31
CA LEU A 199 11.49 -5.76 -3.97
C LEU A 199 11.34 -4.25 -4.12
N GLY A 200 11.69 -3.54 -3.04
CA GLY A 200 11.91 -2.11 -3.01
C GLY A 200 13.39 -1.75 -3.21
N THR A 201 13.66 -0.44 -3.27
CA THR A 201 15.04 0.07 -3.27
C THR A 201 15.59 0.09 -1.85
N GLY A 202 16.91 -0.05 -1.69
CA GLY A 202 17.59 -0.05 -0.41
C GLY A 202 17.89 -1.44 0.15
N THR A 203 17.63 -1.72 1.43
CA THR A 203 17.99 -3.00 2.06
C THR A 203 16.89 -3.52 2.98
N ASP A 204 16.10 -4.42 2.42
CA ASP A 204 14.92 -4.98 3.06
C ASP A 204 15.23 -6.32 3.74
N GLN A 205 14.37 -6.69 4.67
CA GLN A 205 14.39 -8.00 5.31
C GLN A 205 12.99 -8.61 5.37
N VAL A 206 12.89 -9.88 4.97
CA VAL A 206 11.72 -10.73 5.22
C VAL A 206 12.05 -11.65 6.39
N THR A 207 11.21 -11.62 7.40
CA THR A 207 11.50 -12.26 8.70
C THR A 207 10.96 -13.67 8.85
N ASP A 208 9.97 -14.06 8.04
CA ASP A 208 9.20 -15.30 8.19
C ASP A 208 8.90 -16.03 6.87
N PHE A 209 9.66 -15.77 5.81
CA PHE A 209 9.45 -16.32 4.47
C PHE A 209 9.19 -17.84 4.48
N GLY A 210 7.99 -18.24 4.07
CA GLY A 210 7.54 -19.62 3.99
C GLY A 210 7.86 -20.26 2.64
N LEU A 211 8.91 -21.08 2.56
CA LEU A 211 9.32 -21.80 1.34
C LEU A 211 8.18 -22.54 0.61
N ALA A 212 7.18 -23.02 1.35
CA ALA A 212 6.08 -23.79 0.77
C ALA A 212 5.03 -22.93 0.06
N ALA A 213 4.91 -21.64 0.40
CA ALA A 213 3.77 -20.81 0.02
C ALA A 213 4.20 -19.47 -0.60
N ASP A 214 5.22 -18.83 -0.03
CA ASP A 214 5.56 -17.44 -0.34
C ASP A 214 6.37 -17.31 -1.62
N ARG A 215 6.33 -16.09 -2.17
CA ARG A 215 6.95 -15.73 -3.43
C ARG A 215 7.60 -14.36 -3.36
N ILE A 216 8.63 -14.17 -4.17
CA ILE A 216 9.34 -12.91 -4.33
C ILE A 216 9.09 -12.40 -5.75
N ALA A 217 8.48 -11.22 -5.88
CA ALA A 217 8.28 -10.59 -7.17
C ALA A 217 9.58 -9.90 -7.63
N VAL A 218 10.15 -10.41 -8.71
CA VAL A 218 11.37 -9.89 -9.36
C VAL A 218 11.11 -9.38 -10.78
N SER A 219 9.85 -9.38 -11.21
CA SER A 219 9.44 -8.89 -12.53
C SER A 219 9.83 -7.43 -12.78
N GLY A 220 9.84 -6.60 -11.74
CA GLY A 220 10.32 -5.20 -11.79
C GLY A 220 11.82 -5.06 -12.09
N LEU A 221 12.61 -6.13 -11.95
CA LEU A 221 14.07 -6.11 -12.15
C LEU A 221 14.48 -6.37 -13.61
N GLY A 222 13.52 -6.71 -14.49
CA GLY A 222 13.83 -7.12 -15.86
C GLY A 222 14.65 -8.42 -15.97
N VAL A 223 14.65 -9.23 -14.92
CA VAL A 223 15.26 -10.57 -14.88
C VAL A 223 14.25 -11.62 -15.33
N SER A 224 14.70 -12.67 -16.01
CA SER A 224 13.83 -13.70 -16.60
C SER A 224 14.07 -15.11 -16.06
N ALA A 225 15.03 -15.26 -15.15
CA ALA A 225 15.37 -16.53 -14.52
C ALA A 225 16.12 -16.32 -13.19
N VAL A 226 16.03 -17.29 -12.28
CA VAL A 226 16.76 -17.26 -10.99
C VAL A 226 18.27 -17.22 -11.22
N SER A 227 18.78 -17.79 -12.31
CA SER A 227 20.20 -17.73 -12.68
C SER A 227 20.72 -16.30 -12.87
N ASN A 228 19.82 -15.33 -13.10
CA ASN A 228 20.15 -13.93 -13.29
C ASN A 228 20.10 -13.15 -11.96
N LEU A 229 19.70 -13.79 -10.87
CA LEU A 229 19.69 -13.25 -9.51
C LEU A 229 21.00 -13.59 -8.80
N ALA A 230 21.59 -12.58 -8.13
CA ALA A 230 22.75 -12.80 -7.28
C ALA A 230 22.30 -13.22 -5.87
N LEU A 231 22.18 -14.53 -5.64
CA LEU A 231 21.85 -15.11 -4.34
C LEU A 231 23.13 -15.45 -3.57
N HIS A 232 23.27 -14.89 -2.37
CA HIS A 232 24.42 -15.09 -1.48
C HIS A 232 23.96 -15.71 -0.15
N GLN A 233 24.52 -16.87 0.20
CA GLN A 233 24.31 -17.47 1.52
C GLN A 233 24.97 -16.61 2.60
N MET A 234 24.24 -16.35 3.68
CA MET A 234 24.73 -15.75 4.92
C MET A 234 24.60 -16.73 6.10
N ASN A 235 25.24 -16.44 7.24
CA ASN A 235 25.23 -17.36 8.38
C ASN A 235 23.83 -17.76 8.87
N TRP A 236 22.85 -16.85 8.77
CA TRP A 236 21.48 -17.05 9.27
C TRP A 236 20.40 -16.73 8.22
N GLY A 237 20.72 -16.77 6.93
CA GLY A 237 19.74 -16.43 5.89
C GLY A 237 20.35 -16.30 4.50
N THR A 238 19.54 -15.80 3.55
CA THR A 238 19.94 -15.54 2.17
C THR A 238 19.93 -14.05 1.89
N LEU A 239 20.88 -13.58 1.09
CA LEU A 239 20.92 -12.23 0.56
C LEU A 239 20.72 -12.27 -0.95
N LEU A 240 19.67 -11.62 -1.42
CA LEU A 240 19.49 -11.28 -2.83
C LEU A 240 20.05 -9.87 -3.07
N MET A 241 20.75 -9.69 -4.18
CA MET A 241 21.42 -8.44 -4.54
C MET A 241 21.08 -8.02 -5.98
N HIS A 242 20.54 -6.81 -6.16
CA HIS A 242 20.25 -6.22 -7.48
C HIS A 242 20.29 -4.69 -7.41
N ASP A 243 20.57 -3.97 -8.48
CA ASP A 243 20.49 -2.49 -8.54
C ASP A 243 19.21 -2.12 -9.30
N ILE A 244 18.16 -1.72 -8.57
CA ILE A 244 16.79 -1.54 -9.08
C ILE A 244 16.60 -0.14 -9.66
N ASP A 245 17.18 0.89 -9.04
CA ASP A 245 17.03 2.29 -9.47
C ASP A 245 18.17 2.77 -10.40
N GLY A 246 19.18 1.92 -10.65
CA GLY A 246 20.29 2.21 -11.53
C GLY A 246 21.24 3.27 -10.98
N ASN A 247 21.21 3.53 -9.67
CA ASN A 247 22.06 4.54 -9.03
C ASN A 247 23.50 4.04 -8.81
N GLY A 248 23.79 2.77 -9.10
CA GLY A 248 25.10 2.13 -8.93
C GLY A 248 25.34 1.56 -7.52
N SER A 249 24.41 1.73 -6.59
CA SER A 249 24.30 1.01 -5.32
C SER A 249 23.51 -0.27 -5.54
N THR A 250 23.92 -1.33 -4.85
CA THR A 250 23.17 -2.58 -4.88
C THR A 250 22.07 -2.53 -3.83
N ASP A 251 20.82 -2.63 -4.26
CA ASP A 251 19.67 -2.95 -3.43
C ASP A 251 19.71 -4.42 -3.00
N ARG A 252 19.08 -4.70 -1.86
CA ARG A 252 19.26 -5.96 -1.15
C ARG A 252 17.96 -6.43 -0.54
N LEU A 253 17.67 -7.71 -0.65
CA LEU A 253 16.62 -8.39 0.11
C LEU A 253 17.24 -9.50 0.96
N LYS A 254 17.02 -9.46 2.27
CA LYS A 254 17.46 -10.50 3.20
C LYS A 254 16.30 -11.42 3.54
N LEU A 255 16.45 -12.71 3.30
CA LEU A 255 15.51 -13.73 3.78
C LEU A 255 16.10 -14.37 5.04
N LEU A 256 15.51 -14.08 6.19
CA LEU A 256 16.00 -14.60 7.46
C LEU A 256 15.62 -16.08 7.62
N GLY A 257 16.56 -16.90 8.10
CA GLY A 257 16.33 -18.33 8.34
C GLY A 257 16.30 -19.21 7.08
N ILE A 258 16.38 -18.63 5.87
CA ILE A 258 16.32 -19.35 4.61
C ILE A 258 17.71 -19.57 4.02
N ALA A 259 18.06 -20.81 3.69
CA ALA A 259 19.30 -21.09 2.98
C ALA A 259 19.11 -20.87 1.47
N ALA A 260 20.15 -20.36 0.80
CA ALA A 260 20.10 -20.02 -0.62
C ALA A 260 19.89 -21.26 -1.50
N ILE A 261 20.30 -22.43 -0.99
CA ILE A 261 20.10 -23.72 -1.65
C ILE A 261 18.65 -24.20 -1.62
N ASP A 262 17.83 -23.66 -0.72
CA ASP A 262 16.42 -24.03 -0.59
C ASP A 262 15.52 -23.20 -1.53
N LEU A 263 16.09 -22.18 -2.20
CA LEU A 263 15.39 -21.35 -3.16
C LEU A 263 15.54 -21.90 -4.58
N ASP A 264 14.43 -21.95 -5.29
CA ASP A 264 14.33 -22.35 -6.70
C ASP A 264 13.38 -21.43 -7.47
N GLU A 265 13.18 -21.70 -8.76
CA GLU A 265 12.32 -20.90 -9.65
C GLU A 265 10.88 -20.76 -9.16
N THR A 266 10.37 -21.70 -8.36
CA THR A 266 9.01 -21.60 -7.86
C THR A 266 8.85 -20.48 -6.86
N HIS A 267 9.91 -20.06 -6.16
CA HIS A 267 9.87 -19.02 -5.14
C HIS A 267 9.88 -17.60 -5.72
N PHE A 268 10.01 -17.44 -7.04
CA PHE A 268 10.15 -16.14 -7.70
C PHE A 268 9.06 -15.95 -8.76
N LEU A 269 8.57 -14.71 -8.87
CA LEU A 269 7.67 -14.28 -9.95
C LEU A 269 8.46 -13.38 -10.91
N PHE A 270 8.60 -13.81 -12.15
CA PHE A 270 9.33 -13.13 -13.24
C PHE A 270 8.40 -12.32 -14.13
#